data_AF-A0A537HIG4-F1
#
_entry.id   AF-A0A537HIG4-F1
#
_cell.length_a   1.000
_cell.length_b   1.000
_cell.length_c   1.000
_cell.angle_alpha   90.00
_cell.angle_beta   90.00
_cell.angle_gamma   90.00
#
_symmetry.space_group_name_H-M   'P 1'
#
loop_
_entity.id
_entity.type
_entity.pdbx_description
1 polymer ?
#
loop_
_entity_poly.entity_id
_entity_poly.type
_entity_poly.pdbx_seq_one_letter_code
_entity_poly.pdbx_strand_id
1 'polypeptide(L)' 'MTQQPSNRHNVSWKNAITILNRAQVMSVFQSHHLDVTLSVKNGTVMTTKEPTIDAIFHEIQKCGDPCQSIETWTE' A
#
# COMPACT_ATOMS: atom_id res chain seq x y z
N MET A 1 9.73 -3.07 -25.46
CA MET A 1 8.96 -2.88 -24.22
C MET A 1 9.50 -3.88 -23.21
N THR A 2 10.51 -3.49 -22.44
CA THR A 2 11.19 -4.38 -21.50
C THR A 2 10.29 -4.61 -20.29
N GLN A 3 9.82 -5.85 -20.12
CA GLN A 3 9.15 -6.29 -18.90
C GLN A 3 10.15 -6.17 -17.74
N GLN A 4 9.93 -5.16 -16.90
CA GLN A 4 10.63 -4.99 -15.63
C GLN A 4 10.20 -6.15 -14.73
N PRO A 5 11.11 -6.90 -14.09
CA PRO A 5 10.72 -7.99 -13.21
C PRO A 5 9.79 -7.41 -12.14
N SER A 6 8.57 -7.93 -12.07
CA SER A 6 7.58 -7.47 -11.13
C SER A 6 8.06 -7.85 -9.72
N ASN A 7 8.77 -6.96 -9.05
CA ASN A 7 8.95 -6.98 -7.58
C ASN A 7 7.62 -6.68 -6.88
N ARG A 8 6.56 -7.38 -7.32
CA ARG A 8 5.22 -7.39 -6.76
C ARG A 8 5.13 -8.59 -5.85
N HIS A 9 4.88 -8.34 -4.58
CA HIS A 9 4.67 -9.40 -3.60
C HIS A 9 3.23 -9.30 -3.08
N ASN A 10 2.49 -10.40 -3.16
CA ASN A 10 1.22 -10.49 -2.47
C ASN A 10 1.48 -10.78 -0.99
N VAL A 11 0.91 -9.97 -0.11
CA VAL A 11 1.10 -10.06 1.35
C VAL A 11 -0.24 -10.09 2.06
N SER A 12 -0.26 -10.64 3.27
CA SER A 12 -1.44 -10.55 4.14
C SER A 12 -1.71 -9.09 4.54
N TRP A 13 -2.97 -8.79 4.86
CA TRP A 13 -3.37 -7.47 5.36
C TRP A 13 -2.50 -7.02 6.54
N LYS A 14 -2.30 -7.89 7.53
CA LYS A 14 -1.46 -7.61 8.71
C LYS A 14 -0.03 -7.23 8.34
N ASN A 15 0.56 -7.89 7.34
CA ASN A 15 1.91 -7.57 6.87
C ASN A 15 1.92 -6.26 6.10
N ALA A 16 0.90 -5.98 5.28
CA ALA A 16 0.75 -4.69 4.60
C ALA A 16 0.72 -3.52 5.60
N ILE A 17 -0.04 -3.65 6.70
CA ILE A 17 -0.07 -2.62 7.75
C ILE A 17 1.27 -2.51 8.49
N THR A 18 1.96 -3.62 8.72
CA THR A 18 3.31 -3.59 9.31
C THR A 18 4.29 -2.84 8.39
N ILE A 19 4.17 -3.03 7.08
CA ILE A 19 4.98 -2.34 6.07
C ILE A 19 4.60 -0.86 6.01
N LEU A 20 3.31 -0.52 5.98
CA LEU A 20 2.82 0.87 6.02
C LEU A 20 3.43 1.67 7.17
N ASN A 21 3.50 1.07 8.37
CA ASN A 21 4.01 1.73 9.57
C ASN A 21 5.55 1.74 9.70
N ARG A 22 6.29 1.00 8.87
CA ARG A 22 7.76 0.82 9.03
C ARG A 22 8.58 1.15 7.79
N ALA A 23 7.97 1.11 6.62
CA ALA A 23 8.63 1.33 5.35
C ALA A 23 8.41 2.76 4.86
N GLN A 24 9.30 3.21 3.98
CA GLN A 24 9.11 4.46 3.23
C GLN A 24 8.13 4.21 2.08
N VAL A 25 6.86 3.97 2.42
CA VAL A 25 5.77 3.91 1.44
C VAL A 25 5.64 5.27 0.78
N MET A 26 5.64 5.29 -0.54
CA MET A 26 5.50 6.50 -1.34
C MET A 26 4.04 6.71 -1.76
N SER A 27 3.37 5.63 -2.16
CA SER A 27 1.98 5.71 -2.61
C SER A 27 1.17 4.48 -2.23
N VAL A 28 -0.13 4.70 -2.08
CA VAL A 28 -1.15 3.69 -1.84
C VAL A 28 -2.25 3.86 -2.88
N PHE A 29 -2.58 2.77 -3.55
CA PHE A 29 -3.73 2.67 -4.45
C PHE A 29 -4.73 1.68 -3.88
N GLN A 30 -6.02 2.01 -3.94
CA GLN A 30 -7.15 1.16 -3.55
C GLN A 30 -8.15 1.06 -4.72
N SER A 31 -8.75 -0.10 -4.93
CA SER A 31 -9.80 -0.30 -5.94
C SER A 31 -11.12 -0.74 -5.33
N HIS A 32 -12.22 -0.57 -6.07
CA HIS A 32 -13.54 -1.13 -5.74
C HIS A 32 -13.57 -2.64 -5.43
N HIS A 33 -12.56 -3.41 -5.83
CA HIS A 33 -12.45 -4.84 -5.52
C HIS A 33 -11.69 -5.14 -4.22
N LEU A 34 -11.48 -4.11 -3.39
CA LEU A 34 -10.70 -4.16 -2.14
C LEU A 34 -9.21 -4.46 -2.38
N ASP A 35 -8.73 -4.35 -3.62
CA ASP A 35 -7.31 -4.55 -3.89
C ASP A 35 -6.55 -3.30 -3.47
N VAL A 36 -5.48 -3.51 -2.70
CA VAL A 36 -4.63 -2.44 -2.19
C VAL A 36 -3.21 -2.67 -2.67
N THR A 37 -2.59 -1.63 -3.22
CA THR A 37 -1.20 -1.64 -3.69
C THR A 37 -0.39 -0.60 -2.94
N LEU A 38 0.69 -1.02 -2.28
CA LEU A 38 1.67 -0.14 -1.62
C LEU A 38 2.93 -0.09 -2.47
N SER A 39 3.34 1.10 -2.89
CA SER A 39 4.62 1.32 -3.57
C SER A 39 5.65 1.84 -2.57
N VAL A 40 6.76 1.13 -2.41
CA VAL A 40 7.84 1.48 -1.47
C VAL A 40 8.98 2.15 -2.24
N LYS A 41 9.68 3.10 -1.61
CA LYS A 41 10.74 3.90 -2.23
C LYS A 41 11.87 3.13 -2.92
N ASN A 42 12.14 1.90 -2.49
CA ASN A 42 13.15 1.03 -3.11
C ASN A 42 12.66 0.35 -4.41
N GLY A 43 11.45 0.68 -4.89
CA GLY A 43 10.84 0.09 -6.07
C GLY A 43 10.09 -1.23 -5.81
N THR A 44 10.01 -1.69 -4.55
CA THR A 44 9.17 -2.83 -4.19
C THR A 44 7.69 -2.44 -4.20
N VAL A 45 6.86 -3.31 -4.76
CA VAL A 45 5.41 -3.16 -4.77
C VAL A 45 4.79 -4.29 -3.95
N MET A 46 3.92 -3.96 -3.02
CA MET A 46 3.19 -4.93 -2.22
C MET A 46 1.72 -4.86 -2.58
N THR A 47 1.07 -6.01 -2.75
CA THR A 47 -0.38 -6.08 -2.97
C THR A 47 -1.04 -6.85 -1.86
N THR A 48 -2.25 -6.44 -1.47
CA THR A 48 -3.07 -7.13 -0.49
C THR A 48 -4.55 -6.90 -0.78
N LYS A 49 -5.43 -7.54 -0.01
CA LYS A 49 -6.85 -7.19 0.03
C LYS A 49 -7.19 -6.56 1.38
N GLU A 50 -7.89 -5.43 1.34
CA GLU A 50 -8.45 -4.83 2.55
C GLU A 50 -9.68 -5.60 3.05
N PRO A 51 -9.91 -5.62 4.38
CA PRO A 51 -11.04 -6.36 4.96
C PRO A 51 -12.39 -5.68 4.71
N THR A 52 -12.39 -4.36 4.54
CA THR A 52 -13.54 -3.52 4.26
C THR A 52 -13.09 -2.32 3.43
N ILE A 53 -14.01 -1.71 2.68
CA ILE A 53 -13.76 -0.48 1.93
C ILE A 53 -13.11 0.57 2.85
N ASP A 54 -12.12 1.28 2.33
CA ASP A 54 -11.38 2.38 2.97
C ASP A 54 -10.59 1.99 4.23
N ALA A 55 -10.42 0.69 4.53
CA ALA A 55 -9.65 0.28 5.70
C ALA A 55 -8.20 0.76 5.60
N ILE A 56 -7.62 0.83 4.40
CA ILE A 56 -6.24 1.29 4.23
C ILE A 56 -6.09 2.78 4.56
N PHE A 57 -7.07 3.60 4.22
CA PHE A 57 -7.04 5.03 4.51
C PHE A 57 -7.18 5.30 6.02
N HIS A 58 -8.00 4.51 6.72
CA HIS A 58 -8.05 4.57 8.18
C HIS A 58 -6.70 4.22 8.82
N GLU A 59 -5.98 3.23 8.29
CA GLU A 59 -4.64 2.89 8.81
C GLU A 59 -3.59 3.97 8.49
N ILE A 60 -3.66 4.61 7.31
CA ILE A 60 -2.83 5.79 6.98
C ILE A 60 -3.10 6.94 7.95
N GLN A 61 -4.37 7.22 8.26
CA GLN A 61 -4.74 8.26 9.22
C GLN A 61 -4.22 7.95 10.63
N LYS A 62 -4.31 6.69 11.09
CA LYS A 62 -3.80 6.26 12.39
C LYS A 62 -2.27 6.32 12.48
N CYS A 63 -1.57 6.07 11.37
CA CYS A 63 -0.11 6.14 11.29
C CYS A 63 0.40 7.55 11.64
N GLY A 64 -0.33 8.60 11.20
CA GLY A 64 -0.01 9.99 11.54
C GLY A 64 1.20 10.51 10.77
N ASP A 65 2.05 11.30 11.44
CA ASP A 65 3.21 12.01 10.86
C ASP A 65 4.09 11.17 9.91
N PRO A 66 4.44 9.90 10.20
CA PRO A 66 5.25 9.07 9.30
C PRO A 66 4.61 8.80 7.94
N CYS A 67 3.27 8.87 7.86
CA CYS A 67 2.51 8.56 6.65
C CYS A 67 1.96 9.81 5.94
N GLN A 68 2.25 11.03 6.42
CA GLN A 68 1.69 12.27 5.87
C GLN A 68 2.06 12.54 4.40
N SER A 69 3.20 12.03 3.94
CA SER A 69 3.67 12.22 2.56
C SER A 69 3.27 11.10 1.60
N ILE A 70 2.42 10.16 2.03
CA ILE A 70 1.95 9.08 1.17
C ILE A 70 0.92 9.64 0.19
N GLU A 71 1.18 9.46 -1.10
CA GLU A 71 0.19 9.76 -2.14
C GLU A 71 -0.89 8.68 -2.17
N THR A 72 -2.16 9.09 -2.15
CA THR A 72 -3.30 8.16 -2.15
C THR A 72 -4.10 8.26 -3.44
N TRP A 73 -4.43 7.11 -4.03
CA TRP A 73 -5.19 7.00 -5.27
C TRP A 73 -6.32 5.97 -5.12
N THR A 74 -7.45 6.20 -5.80
CA THR A 74 -8.59 5.27 -5.83
C THR A 74 -9.08 5.05 -7.25
N GLU A 75 -9.59 3.85 -7.53
CA GLU A 75 -10.37 3.52 -8.75
C GLU A 75 -11.79 3.10 -8.38
#